data_AF-A0A9D1FHF0-F1
#
_entry.id   AF-A0A9D1FHF0-F1
#
_cell.length_a   1.000
_cell.length_b   1.000
_cell.length_c   1.000
_cell.angle_alpha   90.00
_cell.angle_beta   90.00
_cell.angle_gamma   90.00
#
_symmetry.space_group_name_H-M   'P 1'
#
loop_
_entity.id
_entity.type
_entity.pdbx_description
1 polymer ?
#
loop_
_entity_poly.entity_id
_entity_poly.type
_entity_poly.pdbx_seq_one_letter_code
_entity_poly.pdbx_strand_id
1 'polypeptide(L)' 'MYAKLENNALKYAPHYLILNNKTILNPQENDYINAGYKEVVYGDMSLCESGKIIVENYCEDENKITVNYTLEDIQTQDET' A
#
# COMPACT_ATOMS: atom_id res chain seq x y z
N MET A 1 -2.08 -8.94 -2.12
CA MET A 1 -2.98 -7.81 -2.47
C MET A 1 -2.33 -7.02 -3.60
N TYR A 2 -3.06 -6.24 -4.39
CA TYR A 2 -2.50 -5.45 -5.49
C TYR A 2 -2.81 -3.96 -5.32
N ALA A 3 -1.85 -3.09 -5.64
CA ALA A 3 -2.01 -1.64 -5.52
C ALA A 3 -1.13 -0.86 -6.51
N LYS A 4 -1.38 0.45 -6.60
CA LYS A 4 -0.47 1.44 -7.19
C LYS A 4 -0.01 2.40 -6.11
N LEU A 5 1.25 2.84 -6.19
CA LEU A 5 1.78 3.90 -5.35
C LEU A 5 1.62 5.23 -6.08
N GLU A 6 0.74 6.10 -5.58
CA GLU A 6 0.46 7.40 -6.20
C GLU A 6 0.61 8.49 -5.14
N ASN A 7 1.52 9.45 -5.37
CA ASN A 7 1.81 10.54 -4.42
C ASN A 7 2.10 10.05 -2.99
N ASN A 8 2.92 9.01 -2.87
CA ASN A 8 3.24 8.35 -1.60
C ASN A 8 2.02 7.77 -0.84
N ALA A 9 0.93 7.47 -1.55
CA ALA A 9 -0.24 6.79 -1.00
C ALA A 9 -0.52 5.50 -1.77
N LEU A 10 -0.78 4.42 -1.03
CA LEU A 10 -1.24 3.15 -1.61
C LEU A 10 -2.69 3.27 -2.08
N LYS A 11 -2.91 3.03 -3.37
CA LYS A 11 -4.25 2.88 -3.95
C LYS A 11 -4.48 1.42 -4.30
N TYR A 12 -5.24 0.75 -3.43
CA TYR A 12 -5.59 -0.66 -3.61
C TYR A 12 -6.40 -0.87 -4.90
N ALA A 13 -6.14 -2.01 -5.54
CA ALA A 13 -6.85 -2.38 -6.74
C ALA A 13 -8.36 -2.55 -6.45
N PRO A 14 -9.23 -1.99 -7.32
CA PRO A 14 -10.67 -2.16 -7.19
C PRO A 14 -11.10 -3.60 -7.49
N HIS A 15 -12.33 -3.95 -7.09
CA HIS A 15 -12.93 -5.27 -7.33
C HIS A 15 -13.27 -5.56 -8.81
N TYR A 16 -13.07 -4.59 -9.70
CA TYR A 16 -13.20 -4.72 -11.15
C TYR A 16 -12.12 -3.89 -11.85
N LEU A 17 -11.69 -4.31 -13.04
CA LEU A 17 -10.76 -3.55 -13.87
C LEU A 17 -11.39 -3.18 -15.21
N ILE A 18 -10.95 -2.07 -15.77
CA ILE A 18 -11.21 -1.71 -17.17
C ILE A 18 -9.89 -1.85 -17.91
N LEU A 19 -9.80 -2.86 -18.78
CA LEU A 19 -8.62 -3.13 -19.60
C LEU A 19 -9.07 -3.31 -21.05
N ASN A 20 -8.44 -2.60 -21.99
CA ASN A 20 -8.78 -2.66 -23.42
C ASN A 20 -10.28 -2.49 -23.72
N ASN A 21 -10.92 -1.52 -23.06
CA ASN A 21 -12.37 -1.25 -23.14
C ASN A 21 -13.28 -2.44 -22.72
N LYS A 22 -12.74 -3.40 -21.95
CA LYS A 22 -13.51 -4.50 -21.36
C LYS A 22 -13.48 -4.40 -19.85
N THR A 23 -14.62 -4.68 -19.23
CA THR A 23 -14.74 -4.82 -17.78
C THR A 23 -14.37 -6.25 -17.39
N ILE A 24 -13.38 -6.38 -16.51
CA ILE A 24 -13.00 -7.64 -15.88
C ILE A 24 -13.57 -7.61 -14.46
N LEU A 25 -14.44 -8.56 -14.15
CA LEU A 25 -14.99 -8.76 -12.81
C LEU A 25 -14.16 -9.80 -12.07
N ASN A 26 -13.93 -9.59 -10.77
CA ASN A 26 -13.06 -10.43 -9.94
C ASN A 26 -11.71 -10.72 -10.61
N PRO A 27 -10.91 -9.66 -10.89
CA PRO A 27 -9.66 -9.81 -11.62
C PRO A 27 -8.71 -10.78 -10.92
N GLN A 28 -7.99 -11.55 -11.73
CA GLN A 28 -6.93 -12.43 -11.27
C GLN A 28 -5.60 -11.67 -11.26
N GLU A 29 -4.57 -12.28 -10.67
CA GLU A 29 -3.21 -11.71 -10.58
C GLU A 29 -2.70 -11.10 -11.90
N ASN A 30 -2.75 -11.85 -12.99
CA ASN A 30 -2.29 -11.35 -14.29
C ASN A 30 -3.12 -10.15 -14.79
N ASP A 31 -4.40 -10.04 -14.44
CA ASP A 31 -5.21 -8.88 -14.83
C ASP A 31 -4.73 -7.61 -14.12
N TYR A 32 -4.37 -7.72 -12.83
CA TYR A 32 -3.78 -6.63 -12.07
C TYR A 32 -2.42 -6.20 -12.62
N ILE A 33 -1.53 -7.16 -12.91
CA ILE A 33 -0.20 -6.90 -13.48
C ILE A 33 -0.34 -6.20 -14.85
N ASN A 34 -1.21 -6.71 -15.72
CA ASN A 34 -1.46 -6.11 -17.04
C ASN A 34 -2.08 -4.70 -16.95
N ALA A 35 -2.78 -4.38 -15.86
CA ALA A 35 -3.32 -3.05 -15.58
C ALA A 35 -2.32 -2.12 -14.84
N GLY A 36 -1.08 -2.59 -14.63
CA GLY A 36 0.01 -1.85 -14.00
C GLY A 36 -0.08 -1.78 -12.47
N TYR A 37 -0.83 -2.67 -11.83
CA TYR A 37 -0.78 -2.85 -10.39
C TYR A 37 0.38 -3.77 -10.02
N LYS A 38 0.89 -3.58 -8.79
CA LYS A 38 1.97 -4.37 -8.22
C LYS A 38 1.50 -5.11 -6.99
N GLU A 39 2.11 -6.26 -6.71
CA GLU A 39 1.83 -6.99 -5.49
C GLU A 39 2.24 -6.15 -4.27
N VAL A 40 1.38 -6.09 -3.26
CA VAL A 40 1.68 -5.45 -1.97
C VAL A 40 2.17 -6.52 -1.02
N VAL A 41 3.40 -6.35 -0.54
CA VAL A 41 4.05 -7.19 0.47
C VAL A 41 4.18 -6.39 1.75
N TYR A 42 3.69 -6.96 2.85
CA TYR A 42 3.78 -6.33 4.16
C TYR A 42 5.03 -6.82 4.88
N GLY A 43 5.89 -5.89 5.28
CA GLY A 43 6.99 -6.17 6.19
C GLY A 43 6.49 -6.43 7.61
N ASP A 44 7.43 -6.78 8.49
CA ASP A 44 7.10 -7.05 9.88
C ASP A 44 6.62 -5.78 10.59
N MET A 45 5.39 -5.81 11.08
CA MET A 45 4.85 -4.76 11.94
C MET A 45 5.25 -5.06 13.39
N SER A 46 5.95 -4.12 14.03
CA SER A 46 6.22 -4.20 15.47
C SER A 46 4.92 -4.12 16.27
N LEU A 47 4.90 -4.73 17.47
CA LEU A 47 3.79 -4.53 18.39
C LEU A 47 3.66 -3.05 18.75
N CYS A 48 2.42 -2.57 18.82
CA CYS A 48 2.13 -1.19 19.19
C CYS A 48 2.66 -0.90 20.60
N GLU A 49 3.40 0.20 20.75
CA GLU A 49 3.99 0.65 22.00
C GLU A 49 3.29 1.93 22.47
N SER A 50 3.00 2.02 23.77
CA SER A 50 2.37 3.22 24.35
C SER A 50 3.23 4.46 24.11
N GLY A 51 2.63 5.54 23.64
CA GLY A 51 3.35 6.79 23.33
C GLY A 51 4.02 6.80 21.95
N LYS A 52 3.86 5.75 21.13
CA LYS A 52 4.35 5.69 19.76
C LYS A 52 3.21 5.51 18.75
N ILE A 53 3.43 5.97 17.53
CA ILE A 53 2.60 5.69 16.35
C ILE A 53 3.35 4.80 15.38
N ILE A 54 2.62 3.93 14.69
CA ILE A 54 3.15 3.18 13.56
C ILE A 54 3.01 4.06 12.32
N VAL A 55 4.14 4.30 11.65
CA VAL A 55 4.22 5.03 10.40
C VAL A 55 4.52 4.05 9.28
N GLU A 56 3.69 4.11 8.23
CA GLU A 56 3.86 3.31 7.02
C GLU A 56 4.76 4.04 6.03
N ASN A 57 5.75 3.31 5.49
CA ASN A 57 6.64 3.79 4.45
C ASN A 57 6.66 2.79 3.28
N TYR A 58 6.63 3.30 2.06
CA TYR A 58 6.51 2.47 0.87
C TYR A 58 7.80 2.43 0.07
N CYS A 59 8.20 1.22 -0.36
CA CYS A 59 9.28 1.02 -1.32
C CYS A 59 8.71 0.27 -2.53
N GLU A 60 8.87 0.83 -3.72
CA GLU A 60 8.34 0.27 -4.96
C GLU A 60 9.49 -0.22 -5.85
N ASP A 61 9.43 -1.49 -6.27
CA ASP A 61 10.30 -2.05 -7.30
C ASP A 61 9.50 -2.39 -8.57
N GLU A 62 10.09 -3.10 -9.53
CA GLU A 62 9.42 -3.46 -10.79
C GLU A 62 8.15 -4.29 -10.59
N ASN A 63 8.12 -5.15 -9.56
CA ASN A 63 7.09 -6.18 -9.39
C ASN A 63 6.18 -5.94 -8.17
N LYS A 64 6.69 -5.29 -7.12
CA LYS A 64 5.99 -5.17 -5.84
C LYS A 64 6.15 -3.81 -5.18
N ILE A 65 5.24 -3.54 -4.25
CA ILE A 65 5.30 -2.45 -3.29
C ILE A 65 5.46 -3.09 -1.90
N THR A 66 6.54 -2.77 -1.21
CA THR A 66 6.81 -3.22 0.15
C THR A 66 6.32 -2.15 1.14
N VAL A 67 5.44 -2.55 2.06
CA VAL A 67 5.00 -1.72 3.19
C VAL A 67 5.94 -1.96 4.35
N ASN A 68 6.66 -0.92 4.75
CA ASN A 68 7.55 -0.92 5.90
C ASN A 68 6.91 -0.16 7.06
N TYR A 69 7.17 -0.63 8.27
CA TYR A 69 6.61 -0.04 9.48
C TYR A 69 7.72 0.51 10.35
N THR A 70 7.60 1.76 10.77
CA THR A 70 8.47 2.40 11.75
C THR A 70 7.64 2.87 12.94
N LEU A 71 8.23 2.82 14.14
CA LEU A 71 7.63 3.42 15.33
C LEU A 71 8.19 4.82 15.53
N GLU A 72 7.32 5.81 15.62
CA GLU A 72 7.69 7.20 15.89
C GLU A 72 7.03 7.67 17.19
N ASP A 73 7.71 8.54 17.94
CA ASP A 73 7.15 9.11 19.17
C ASP A 73 5.98 10.04 18.83
N ILE A 74 4.91 9.96 19.62
CA ILE A 74 3.79 10.90 19.51
C ILE A 74 4.31 12.28 19.93
N GLN A 75 4.45 13.18 18.97
CA GLN A 75 4.74 14.58 19.30
C GLN A 75 3.45 15.23 19.80
N THR A 76 3.38 15.45 21.11
CA THR A 76 2.39 16.37 21.69
C THR A 76 2.79 17.79 21.29
N GLN A 77 2.01 18.42 20.41
CA GLN A 77 2.02 19.88 20.31
C GLN A 77 1.44 20.41 21.61
N ASP A 78 2.31 20.87 22.51
CA ASP A 78 1.89 21.77 23.58
C ASP A 78 1.45 23.09 22.91
N GLU A 79 0.14 23.31 22.83
CA GLU A 79 -0.43 24.59 22.46
C GLU A 79 -0.11 25.63 23.55
N THR A 80 0.86 26.52 23.29
CA THR A 80 1.05 27.79 24.04
C THR A 80 0.29 28.94 23.41
#